data_AF-A0A8X6FCR7-F1
#
_entry.id   AF-A0A8X6FCR7-F1
#
_cell.length_a   1.000
_cell.length_b   1.000
_cell.length_c   1.000
_cell.angle_alpha   90.00
_cell.angle_beta   90.00
_cell.angle_gamma   90.00
#
_symmetry.space_group_name_H-M   'P 1'
#
loop_
_entity.id
_entity.type
_entity.pdbx_description
1 polymer ?
#
loop_
_entity_poly.entity_id
_entity_poly.type
_entity_poly.pdbx_seq_one_letter_code
_entity_poly.pdbx_strand_id
1 'polypeptide(L)'
;MSSIDRNLNLQEKDVHDFAYDIAQEFDKITSLLDIDLLIPLINKVINVLELLEQSVKKIEQLEKENSDSNTKYLQLNNERRISEDEIFNLKLTIEELEGSYSEEISVLKSFIDKLKAENKLLQDLLVEKNDVSVEIGDSYKVVIEDQEKIISKLKSNLKHRDNQLEKNYASIEALNTKVEDLSKLNQTLHNQYQHAKDLAIASTFEKREYEAKLYQQKQEFHSLENKFHMLKKSLLEKSEDSAKNEYKPPEEKYYLSEESLNFLLQEQHNLKQKVSKLQVELSSIKKQNDEYKKKFSTVTEIESSKYKSDAGRIQQIFHLFLGIINIGPELCWFRGI
;
A
#
# COMPACT_ATOMS: atom_id res chain seq x y z
N MET A 1 -4.30 17.00 33.89
CA MET A 1 -5.36 16.11 34.41
C MET A 1 -4.67 14.89 34.98
N SER A 2 -5.28 14.33 36.02
CA SER A 2 -4.66 13.45 37.02
C SER A 2 -3.98 12.21 36.45
N SER A 3 -2.94 11.72 37.12
CA SER A 3 -2.22 10.45 36.89
C SER A 3 -3.10 9.18 37.01
N ILE A 4 -4.42 9.34 36.93
CA ILE A 4 -5.48 8.32 36.99
C ILE A 4 -5.81 7.80 35.58
N ASP A 5 -5.42 8.50 34.51
CA ASP A 5 -5.59 8.04 33.13
C ASP A 5 -4.49 7.03 32.71
N ARG A 6 -4.05 6.15 33.63
CA ARG A 6 -3.54 4.87 33.16
C ARG A 6 -4.76 4.14 32.66
N ASN A 7 -4.94 4.14 31.34
CA ASN A 7 -5.79 3.21 30.60
C ASN A 7 -5.46 1.78 31.05
N LEU A 8 -6.04 1.37 32.17
CA LEU A 8 -6.37 -0.01 32.48
C LEU A 8 -7.65 -0.23 31.69
N ASN A 9 -7.52 -0.43 30.38
CA ASN A 9 -8.62 -0.97 29.60
C ASN A 9 -8.78 -2.42 30.05
N LEU A 10 -9.50 -2.58 31.16
CA LEU A 10 -9.72 -3.85 31.83
C LEU A 10 -10.64 -4.67 30.94
N GLN A 11 -10.13 -5.77 30.41
CA GLN A 11 -10.89 -6.64 29.52
C GLN A 11 -11.59 -7.75 30.30
N GLU A 12 -12.60 -8.39 29.70
CA GLU A 12 -13.27 -9.56 30.28
C GLU A 12 -12.25 -10.64 30.72
N LYS A 13 -11.18 -10.79 29.94
CA LYS A 13 -10.06 -11.69 30.25
C LYS A 13 -9.34 -11.35 31.55
N ASP A 14 -9.11 -10.06 31.81
CA ASP A 14 -8.41 -9.63 33.02
C ASP A 14 -9.23 -9.98 34.27
N VAL A 15 -10.57 -9.87 34.19
CA VAL A 15 -11.48 -10.27 35.28
C VAL A 15 -11.41 -11.77 35.54
N HIS A 16 -11.27 -12.60 34.50
CA HIS A 16 -11.09 -14.05 34.65
C HIS A 16 -9.75 -14.43 35.26
N ASP A 17 -8.67 -13.74 34.89
CA ASP A 17 -7.34 -13.97 35.47
C ASP A 17 -7.35 -13.61 36.97
N PHE A 18 -7.97 -12.49 37.36
CA PHE A 18 -8.15 -12.14 38.77
C PHE A 18 -9.06 -13.13 39.52
N ALA A 19 -10.13 -13.62 38.90
CA ALA A 19 -11.00 -14.63 39.51
C ALA A 19 -10.24 -15.94 39.80
N TYR A 20 -9.33 -16.34 38.91
CA TYR A 20 -8.49 -17.52 39.08
C TYR A 20 -7.47 -17.35 40.22
N ASP A 21 -6.78 -16.21 40.27
CA ASP A 21 -5.83 -15.91 41.35
C ASP A 21 -6.53 -15.86 42.71
N ILE A 22 -7.71 -15.24 42.77
CA ILE A 22 -8.53 -15.18 43.99
C ILE A 22 -8.99 -16.59 44.39
N ALA A 23 -9.36 -17.46 43.45
CA ALA A 23 -9.73 -18.84 43.73
C ALA A 23 -8.55 -19.63 44.33
N GLN A 24 -7.33 -19.47 43.81
CA GLN A 24 -6.15 -20.11 44.37
C GLN A 24 -5.87 -19.66 45.82
N GLU A 25 -6.07 -18.38 46.13
CA GLU A 25 -5.93 -17.88 47.50
C GLU A 25 -7.02 -18.43 48.43
N PHE A 26 -8.26 -18.56 47.94
CA PHE A 26 -9.33 -19.23 48.70
C PHE A 26 -9.01 -20.71 48.96
N ASP A 27 -8.44 -21.45 48.00
CA ASP A 27 -8.03 -22.85 48.20
C ASP A 27 -6.93 -22.98 49.27
N LYS A 28 -5.97 -22.05 49.31
CA LYS A 28 -4.95 -21.98 50.37
C LYS A 28 -5.57 -21.72 51.75
N ILE A 29 -6.59 -20.85 51.82
CA ILE A 29 -7.29 -20.52 53.07
C ILE A 29 -8.20 -21.68 53.50
N THR A 30 -8.89 -22.34 52.57
CA THR A 30 -9.70 -23.55 52.82
C THR A 30 -8.86 -24.69 53.41
N SER A 31 -7.57 -24.75 53.07
CA SER A 31 -6.65 -25.73 53.66
C SER A 31 -6.33 -25.47 55.14
N LEU A 32 -6.69 -24.29 55.69
CA LEU A 32 -6.32 -23.82 57.02
C LEU A 32 -7.51 -23.45 57.93
N LEU A 33 -8.69 -23.19 57.37
CA LEU A 33 -9.89 -22.72 58.09
C LEU A 33 -11.12 -23.60 57.81
N ASP A 34 -12.08 -23.61 58.75
CA ASP A 34 -13.38 -24.26 58.57
C ASP A 34 -14.16 -23.63 57.39
N ILE A 35 -14.57 -24.49 56.47
CA ILE A 35 -15.21 -24.16 55.19
C ILE A 35 -16.51 -23.35 55.39
N ASP A 36 -17.23 -23.60 56.48
CA ASP A 36 -18.55 -23.01 56.76
C ASP A 36 -18.54 -21.49 56.94
N LEU A 37 -17.43 -20.91 57.40
CA LEU A 37 -17.26 -19.46 57.53
C LEU A 37 -16.83 -18.80 56.21
N LEU A 38 -16.25 -19.58 55.29
CA LEU A 38 -15.67 -19.11 54.04
C LEU A 38 -16.71 -19.03 52.90
N ILE A 39 -17.68 -19.95 52.88
CA ILE A 39 -18.74 -20.01 51.86
C ILE A 39 -19.49 -18.67 51.69
N PRO A 40 -19.93 -17.96 52.75
CA PRO A 40 -20.61 -16.68 52.60
C PRO A 40 -19.71 -15.58 52.01
N LEU A 41 -18.41 -15.64 52.26
CA LEU A 41 -17.43 -14.70 51.73
C LEU A 41 -17.16 -14.98 50.25
N ILE A 42 -16.96 -16.25 49.88
CA ILE A 42 -16.80 -16.70 48.49
C ILE A 42 -18.00 -16.25 47.66
N ASN A 43 -19.23 -16.47 48.13
CA ASN A 43 -20.44 -16.04 47.42
C ASN A 43 -20.51 -14.52 47.22
N LYS A 44 -20.05 -13.72 48.18
CA LYS A 44 -19.96 -12.26 48.00
C LYS A 44 -18.90 -11.87 46.98
N VAL A 45 -17.75 -12.55 46.97
CA VAL A 45 -16.69 -12.31 45.99
C VAL A 45 -17.15 -12.70 44.59
N ILE A 46 -17.85 -13.83 44.43
CA ILE A 46 -18.47 -14.23 43.16
C ILE A 46 -19.43 -13.15 42.67
N ASN A 47 -20.35 -12.67 43.52
CA ASN A 47 -21.28 -11.59 43.13
C ASN A 47 -20.55 -10.31 42.69
N VAL A 48 -19.44 -9.96 43.36
CA VAL A 48 -18.64 -8.79 42.97
C VAL A 48 -17.92 -9.01 41.64
N LEU A 49 -17.39 -10.22 41.40
CA LEU A 49 -16.73 -10.58 40.13
C LEU A 49 -17.73 -10.63 38.97
N GLU A 50 -18.94 -11.15 39.19
CA GLU A 50 -20.02 -11.15 38.18
C GLU A 50 -20.46 -9.73 37.83
N LEU A 51 -20.62 -8.85 38.84
CA LEU A 51 -20.94 -7.43 38.60
C LEU A 51 -19.79 -6.73 37.86
N LEU A 52 -18.55 -7.06 38.20
CA LEU A 52 -17.37 -6.52 37.51
C LEU A 52 -17.35 -6.98 36.05
N GLU A 53 -17.55 -8.26 35.77
CA GLU A 53 -17.65 -8.81 34.41
C GLU A 53 -18.75 -8.12 33.59
N GLN A 54 -19.94 -7.95 34.16
CA GLN A 54 -21.04 -7.23 33.50
C GLN A 54 -20.69 -5.77 33.20
N SER A 55 -20.04 -5.08 34.14
CA SER A 55 -19.61 -3.69 33.93
C SER A 55 -18.52 -3.57 32.86
N VAL A 56 -17.56 -4.49 32.83
CA VAL A 56 -16.50 -4.56 31.81
C VAL A 56 -17.10 -4.84 30.43
N LYS A 57 -18.00 -5.82 30.31
CA LYS A 57 -18.75 -6.09 29.07
C LYS A 57 -19.48 -4.86 28.56
N LYS A 58 -20.11 -4.11 29.48
CA LYS A 58 -20.81 -2.88 29.11
C LYS A 58 -19.86 -1.79 28.63
N ILE A 59 -18.69 -1.67 29.25
CA ILE A 59 -17.64 -0.73 28.84
C ILE A 59 -17.11 -1.10 27.45
N GLU A 60 -16.75 -2.36 27.20
CA GLU A 60 -16.27 -2.82 25.89
C GLU A 60 -17.30 -2.57 24.78
N GLN A 61 -18.60 -2.80 25.06
CA GLN A 61 -19.67 -2.47 24.13
C GLN A 61 -19.73 -0.97 23.83
N LEU A 62 -19.69 -0.12 24.86
CA LEU A 62 -19.73 1.34 24.70
C LEU A 62 -18.48 1.86 23.99
N GLU A 63 -17.30 1.30 24.26
CA GLU A 63 -16.07 1.63 23.55
C GLU A 63 -16.17 1.28 22.07
N LYS A 64 -16.74 0.13 21.74
CA LYS A 64 -17.02 -0.27 20.35
C LYS A 64 -17.99 0.69 19.67
N GLU A 65 -19.13 0.99 20.31
CA GLU A 65 -20.13 1.94 19.78
C GLU A 65 -19.55 3.35 19.59
N ASN A 66 -18.69 3.79 20.51
CA ASN A 66 -18.00 5.07 20.43
C ASN A 66 -16.94 5.09 19.32
N SER A 67 -16.19 3.99 19.14
CA SER A 67 -15.21 3.82 18.06
C SER A 67 -15.89 3.83 16.68
N ASP A 68 -17.01 3.11 16.55
CA ASP A 68 -17.83 3.08 15.33
C ASP A 68 -18.42 4.48 15.03
N SER A 69 -18.95 5.15 16.06
CA SER A 69 -19.50 6.51 15.93
C SER A 69 -18.42 7.54 15.54
N ASN A 70 -17.23 7.44 16.12
CA ASN A 70 -16.10 8.32 15.79
C ASN A 70 -15.61 8.07 14.37
N THR A 71 -15.54 6.81 13.93
CA THR A 71 -15.19 6.45 12.55
C THR A 71 -16.21 7.04 11.56
N LYS A 72 -17.51 6.90 11.85
CA LYS A 72 -18.58 7.49 11.03
C LYS A 72 -18.54 9.01 11.01
N TYR A 73 -18.27 9.65 12.15
CA TYR A 73 -18.10 11.10 12.23
C TYR A 73 -16.94 11.58 11.36
N LEU A 74 -15.79 10.90 11.43
CA LEU A 74 -14.62 11.24 10.61
C LEU A 74 -14.90 11.07 9.10
N GLN A 75 -15.60 10.00 8.71
CA GLN A 75 -16.04 9.79 7.33
C GLN A 75 -16.95 10.92 6.84
N LEU A 76 -18.04 11.21 7.56
CA LEU A 76 -18.98 12.27 7.19
C LEU A 76 -18.33 13.66 7.19
N ASN A 77 -17.41 13.93 8.13
CA ASN A 77 -16.70 15.20 8.16
C ASN A 77 -15.77 15.35 6.95
N ASN A 78 -15.13 14.28 6.50
CA ASN A 78 -14.31 14.29 5.29
C ASN A 78 -15.17 14.48 4.03
N GLU A 79 -16.29 13.76 3.91
CA GLU A 79 -17.25 13.94 2.79
C GLU A 79 -17.79 15.37 2.74
N ARG A 80 -18.16 15.93 3.90
CA ARG A 80 -18.61 17.32 4.01
C ARG A 80 -17.53 18.29 3.52
N ARG A 81 -16.27 18.12 3.94
CA ARG A 81 -15.16 18.97 3.49
C ARG A 81 -14.95 18.89 1.98
N ILE A 82 -14.99 17.70 1.40
CA ILE A 82 -14.86 17.51 -0.06
C ILE A 82 -16.00 18.23 -0.78
N SER A 83 -17.24 18.06 -0.32
CA SER A 83 -18.39 18.74 -0.92
C SER A 83 -18.31 20.27 -0.78
N GLU A 84 -17.83 20.79 0.36
CA GLU A 84 -17.59 22.22 0.56
C GLU A 84 -16.53 22.76 -0.41
N ASP A 85 -15.44 22.02 -0.62
CA ASP A 85 -14.37 22.38 -1.57
C ASP A 85 -14.90 22.36 -3.03
N GLU A 86 -15.72 21.37 -3.39
CA GLU A 86 -16.39 21.31 -4.71
C GLU A 86 -17.32 22.51 -4.92
N ILE A 87 -18.15 22.85 -3.92
CA ILE A 87 -19.03 24.01 -3.97
C ILE A 87 -18.22 25.31 -4.11
N PHE A 88 -17.10 25.42 -3.39
CA PHE A 88 -16.20 26.57 -3.48
C PHE A 88 -15.61 26.71 -4.88
N ASN A 89 -15.10 25.62 -5.45
CA ASN A 89 -14.56 25.61 -6.81
C ASN A 89 -15.63 25.98 -7.85
N LEU A 90 -16.84 25.42 -7.74
CA LEU A 90 -17.95 25.77 -8.62
C LEU A 90 -18.30 27.26 -8.55
N LYS A 91 -18.33 27.84 -7.34
CA LYS A 91 -18.56 29.28 -7.17
C LYS A 91 -17.49 30.12 -7.87
N LEU A 92 -16.22 29.76 -7.74
CA LEU A 92 -15.12 30.47 -8.40
C LEU A 92 -15.26 30.39 -9.93
N THR A 93 -15.56 29.21 -10.48
CA THR A 93 -15.77 29.05 -11.93
C THR A 93 -16.96 29.84 -12.45
N ILE A 94 -18.03 29.98 -11.65
CA ILE A 94 -19.19 30.82 -12.00
C ILE A 94 -18.79 32.29 -12.03
N GLU A 95 -18.05 32.77 -11.03
CA GLU A 95 -17.58 34.16 -10.98
C GLU A 95 -16.69 34.51 -12.18
N GLU A 96 -15.79 33.59 -12.56
CA GLU A 96 -14.95 33.74 -13.76
C GLU A 96 -15.80 33.80 -15.05
N LEU A 97 -16.81 32.93 -15.19
CA LEU A 97 -17.72 32.92 -16.33
C LEU A 97 -18.57 34.20 -16.40
N GLU A 98 -19.11 34.66 -15.27
CA GLU A 98 -19.87 35.90 -15.19
C GLU A 98 -19.00 37.11 -15.57
N GLY A 99 -17.74 37.13 -15.14
CA GLY A 99 -16.75 38.14 -15.55
C GLY A 99 -16.53 38.14 -17.06
N SER A 100 -16.31 36.97 -17.65
CA SER A 100 -16.12 36.83 -19.11
C SER A 100 -17.36 37.27 -19.89
N TYR A 101 -18.57 36.90 -19.44
CA TYR A 101 -19.81 37.33 -20.11
C TYR A 101 -20.04 38.84 -19.98
N SER A 102 -19.73 39.43 -18.83
CA SER A 102 -19.80 40.88 -18.64
C SER A 102 -18.86 41.62 -19.59
N GLU A 103 -17.63 41.12 -19.74
CA GLU A 103 -16.66 41.66 -20.68
C GLU A 103 -17.14 41.52 -22.14
N GLU A 104 -17.66 40.35 -22.53
CA GLU A 104 -18.20 40.13 -23.87
C GLU A 104 -19.39 41.05 -24.18
N ILE A 105 -20.32 41.21 -23.22
CA ILE A 105 -21.45 42.14 -23.35
C ILE A 105 -20.95 43.58 -23.54
N SER A 106 -19.92 43.99 -22.80
CA SER A 106 -19.31 45.31 -22.94
C SER A 106 -18.70 45.50 -24.34
N VAL A 107 -17.97 44.50 -24.84
CA VAL A 107 -17.38 44.51 -26.19
C VAL A 107 -18.47 44.59 -27.26
N LEU A 108 -19.51 43.76 -27.19
CA LEU A 108 -20.63 43.78 -28.13
C LEU A 108 -21.38 45.11 -28.10
N LYS A 109 -21.58 45.69 -26.91
CA LYS A 109 -22.20 47.00 -26.78
C LYS A 109 -21.36 48.09 -27.44
N SER A 110 -20.04 48.06 -27.23
CA SER A 110 -19.11 48.98 -27.92
C SER A 110 -19.18 48.85 -29.44
N PHE A 111 -19.39 47.62 -29.96
CA PHE A 111 -19.55 47.36 -31.38
C PHE A 111 -20.88 47.90 -31.91
N ILE A 112 -21.98 47.69 -31.17
CA ILE A 112 -23.29 48.26 -31.49
C ILE A 112 -23.23 49.79 -31.52
N ASP A 113 -22.58 50.42 -30.55
CA ASP A 113 -22.46 51.87 -30.49
C ASP A 113 -21.64 52.44 -31.65
N LYS A 114 -20.56 51.75 -32.06
CA LYS A 114 -19.80 52.08 -33.27
C LYS A 114 -20.66 51.97 -34.53
N LEU A 115 -21.38 50.88 -34.71
CA LEU A 115 -22.29 50.69 -35.86
C LEU A 115 -23.42 51.72 -35.88
N LYS A 116 -23.97 52.09 -34.71
CA LYS A 116 -24.98 53.16 -34.61
C LYS A 116 -24.40 54.51 -34.99
N ALA A 117 -23.19 54.83 -34.55
CA ALA A 117 -22.52 56.07 -34.93
C ALA A 117 -22.25 56.13 -36.45
N GLU A 118 -21.77 55.03 -37.03
CA GLU A 118 -21.54 54.93 -38.48
C GLU A 118 -22.84 55.03 -39.28
N ASN A 119 -23.90 54.32 -38.88
CA ASN A 119 -25.21 54.44 -39.52
C ASN A 119 -25.79 55.84 -39.44
N LYS A 120 -25.60 56.53 -38.30
CA LYS A 120 -26.02 57.93 -38.16
C LYS A 120 -25.24 58.85 -39.10
N LEU A 121 -23.91 58.70 -39.16
CA LEU A 121 -23.07 59.44 -40.10
C LEU A 121 -23.49 59.19 -41.56
N LEU A 122 -23.79 57.95 -41.94
CA LEU A 122 -24.26 57.61 -43.28
C LEU A 122 -25.65 58.18 -43.58
N GLN A 123 -26.56 58.20 -42.59
CA GLN A 123 -27.87 58.86 -42.73
C GLN A 123 -27.73 60.36 -42.89
N ASP A 124 -26.90 61.01 -42.06
CA ASP A 124 -26.63 62.45 -42.13
C ASP A 124 -26.01 62.80 -43.50
N LEU A 125 -25.04 62.02 -43.98
CA LEU A 125 -24.44 62.17 -45.32
C LEU A 125 -25.44 61.92 -46.45
N LEU A 126 -26.37 60.97 -46.34
CA LEU A 126 -27.41 60.74 -47.34
C LEU A 126 -28.41 61.90 -47.42
N VAL A 127 -28.71 62.53 -46.28
CA VAL A 127 -29.57 63.73 -46.22
C VAL A 127 -28.85 64.94 -46.81
N GLU A 128 -27.57 65.10 -46.52
CA GLU A 128 -26.71 66.17 -47.03
C GLU A 128 -26.47 66.04 -48.55
N LYS A 129 -26.36 64.82 -49.07
CA LYS A 129 -26.09 64.48 -50.48
C LYS A 129 -27.32 64.57 -51.41
N ASN A 130 -28.48 65.00 -50.90
CA ASN A 130 -29.60 65.45 -51.74
C ASN A 130 -29.31 66.79 -52.45
N ASP A 131 -28.28 67.51 -52.00
CA ASP A 131 -27.62 68.56 -52.77
C ASP A 131 -26.14 68.16 -52.94
N VAL A 132 -25.54 68.53 -54.07
CA VAL A 132 -24.12 68.30 -54.42
C VAL A 132 -23.80 66.94 -55.06
N SER A 133 -23.79 67.03 -56.39
CA SER A 133 -23.14 66.12 -57.33
C SER A 133 -21.62 66.39 -57.37
N VAL A 134 -20.83 65.31 -57.52
CA VAL A 134 -19.45 65.21 -58.09
C VAL A 134 -18.22 65.06 -57.15
N GLU A 135 -18.20 65.37 -55.85
CA GLU A 135 -16.96 65.15 -55.02
C GLU A 135 -16.77 63.73 -54.43
N ILE A 136 -17.65 62.80 -54.78
CA ILE A 136 -17.78 61.49 -54.12
C ILE A 136 -16.61 60.55 -54.46
N GLY A 137 -15.94 60.73 -55.61
CA GLY A 137 -14.92 59.82 -56.12
C GLY A 137 -13.65 59.74 -55.26
N ASP A 138 -13.16 60.88 -54.78
CA ASP A 138 -11.90 60.95 -54.01
C ASP A 138 -12.08 60.55 -52.55
N SER A 139 -13.23 60.90 -51.94
CA SER A 139 -13.60 60.48 -50.58
C SER A 139 -13.74 58.96 -50.46
N TYR A 140 -14.38 58.32 -51.45
CA TYR A 140 -14.50 56.85 -51.49
C TYR A 140 -13.14 56.15 -51.59
N LYS A 141 -12.19 56.74 -52.32
CA LYS A 141 -10.85 56.16 -52.48
C LYS A 141 -10.08 56.12 -51.15
N VAL A 142 -10.17 57.20 -50.36
CA VAL A 142 -9.56 57.27 -49.02
C VAL A 142 -10.19 56.25 -48.07
N VAL A 143 -11.52 56.11 -48.09
CA VAL A 143 -12.24 55.12 -47.26
C VAL A 143 -11.85 53.69 -47.63
N ILE A 144 -11.70 53.38 -48.93
CA ILE A 144 -11.26 52.06 -49.40
C ILE A 144 -9.82 51.77 -48.93
N GLU A 145 -8.89 52.72 -49.07
CA GLU A 145 -7.50 52.54 -48.60
C GLU A 145 -7.42 52.32 -47.08
N ASP A 146 -8.25 53.00 -46.29
CA ASP A 146 -8.29 52.79 -44.85
C ASP A 146 -8.95 51.46 -44.46
N GLN A 147 -9.99 51.04 -45.18
CA GLN A 147 -10.56 49.70 -45.04
C GLN A 147 -9.54 48.61 -45.39
N GLU A 148 -8.74 48.77 -46.44
CA GLU A 148 -7.67 47.85 -46.80
C GLU A 148 -6.59 47.74 -45.71
N LYS A 149 -6.21 48.87 -45.09
CA LYS A 149 -5.28 48.88 -43.94
C LYS A 149 -5.87 48.16 -42.73
N ILE A 150 -7.15 48.37 -42.43
CA ILE A 150 -7.84 47.70 -41.33
C ILE A 150 -7.94 46.19 -41.60
N ILE A 151 -8.33 45.79 -42.80
CA ILE A 151 -8.39 44.38 -43.22
C ILE A 151 -7.00 43.74 -43.11
N SER A 152 -5.95 44.44 -43.53
CA SER A 152 -4.57 43.96 -43.43
C SER A 152 -4.13 43.76 -41.97
N LYS A 153 -4.49 44.69 -41.07
CA LYS A 153 -4.26 44.55 -39.62
C LYS A 153 -5.07 43.41 -38.99
N LEU A 154 -6.33 43.23 -39.40
CA LEU A 154 -7.16 42.15 -38.91
C LEU A 154 -6.64 40.78 -39.36
N LYS A 155 -6.20 40.66 -40.62
CA LYS A 155 -5.54 39.44 -41.13
C LYS A 155 -4.25 39.12 -40.38
N SER A 156 -3.41 40.12 -40.10
CA SER A 156 -2.17 39.89 -39.34
C SER A 156 -2.45 39.51 -37.89
N ASN A 157 -3.46 40.12 -37.27
CA ASN A 157 -3.90 39.77 -35.92
C ASN A 157 -4.47 38.35 -35.85
N LEU A 158 -5.36 37.98 -36.78
CA LEU A 158 -5.88 36.61 -36.89
C LEU A 158 -4.75 35.59 -37.02
N LYS A 159 -3.82 35.82 -37.95
CA LYS A 159 -2.66 34.93 -38.12
C LYS A 159 -1.82 34.83 -36.85
N HIS A 160 -1.65 35.92 -36.12
CA HIS A 160 -0.95 35.90 -34.85
C HIS A 160 -1.68 35.08 -33.78
N ARG A 161 -3.02 35.23 -33.67
CA ARG A 161 -3.83 34.46 -32.75
C ARG A 161 -3.87 32.99 -33.11
N ASP A 162 -3.97 32.64 -34.39
CA ASP A 162 -3.91 31.26 -34.87
C ASP A 162 -2.57 30.60 -34.48
N ASN A 163 -1.45 31.30 -34.69
CA ASN A 163 -0.13 30.82 -34.26
C ASN A 163 -0.02 30.67 -32.73
N GLN A 164 -0.68 31.54 -31.95
CA GLN A 164 -0.71 31.40 -30.48
C GLN A 164 -1.58 30.22 -30.06
N LEU A 165 -2.73 30.02 -30.69
CA LEU A 165 -3.60 28.87 -30.44
C LEU A 165 -2.88 27.57 -30.73
N GLU A 166 -2.19 27.46 -31.87
CA GLU A 166 -1.41 26.28 -32.23
C GLU A 166 -0.31 25.96 -31.19
N LYS A 167 0.39 26.99 -30.70
CA LYS A 167 1.37 26.83 -29.60
C LYS A 167 0.72 26.36 -28.30
N ASN A 168 -0.45 26.91 -27.97
CA ASN A 168 -1.18 26.52 -26.76
C ASN A 168 -1.68 25.07 -26.87
N TYR A 169 -2.20 24.67 -28.03
CA TYR A 169 -2.59 23.29 -28.31
C TYR A 169 -1.42 22.32 -28.15
N ALA A 170 -0.27 22.63 -28.76
CA ALA A 170 0.94 21.81 -28.61
C ALA A 170 1.40 21.71 -27.14
N SER A 171 1.27 22.79 -26.37
CA SER A 171 1.58 22.78 -24.94
C SER A 171 0.60 21.93 -24.14
N ILE A 172 -0.70 21.99 -24.45
CA ILE A 172 -1.74 21.17 -23.81
C ILE A 172 -1.51 19.69 -24.11
N GLU A 173 -1.20 19.33 -25.37
CA GLU A 173 -0.87 17.95 -25.73
C GLU A 173 0.36 17.44 -24.96
N ALA A 174 1.44 18.24 -24.89
CA ALA A 174 2.63 17.86 -24.13
C ALA A 174 2.34 17.68 -22.63
N LEU A 175 1.47 18.52 -22.05
CA LEU A 175 1.02 18.36 -20.66
C LEU A 175 0.15 17.11 -20.49
N ASN A 176 -0.75 16.82 -21.41
CA ASN A 176 -1.59 15.62 -21.37
C ASN A 176 -0.76 14.34 -21.43
N THR A 177 0.27 14.29 -22.29
CA THR A 177 1.20 13.15 -22.31
C THR A 177 1.90 12.96 -20.96
N LYS A 178 2.38 14.05 -20.33
CA LYS A 178 2.99 13.98 -18.99
C LYS A 178 2.01 13.50 -17.92
N VAL A 179 0.75 13.95 -17.97
CA VAL A 179 -0.29 13.49 -17.04
C VAL A 179 -0.55 12.00 -17.22
N GLU A 180 -0.61 11.53 -18.47
CA GLU A 180 -0.82 10.11 -18.77
C GLU A 180 0.37 9.25 -18.28
N ASP A 181 1.60 9.72 -18.49
CA ASP A 181 2.81 9.06 -17.99
C ASP A 181 2.85 9.01 -16.46
N LEU A 182 2.51 10.11 -15.79
CA LEU A 182 2.38 10.16 -14.33
C LEU A 182 1.28 9.24 -13.81
N SER A 183 0.16 9.13 -14.51
CA SER A 183 -0.93 8.21 -14.16
C SER A 183 -0.47 6.75 -14.23
N LYS A 184 0.22 6.36 -15.31
CA LYS A 184 0.82 5.02 -15.46
C LYS A 184 1.86 4.73 -14.38
N LEU A 185 2.71 5.71 -14.05
CA LEU A 185 3.67 5.59 -12.96
C LEU A 185 2.99 5.39 -11.62
N ASN A 186 1.95 6.18 -11.31
CA ASN A 186 1.18 6.05 -10.08
C ASN A 186 0.51 4.68 -9.96
N GLN A 187 -0.08 4.18 -11.05
CA GLN A 187 -0.67 2.83 -11.08
C GLN A 187 0.38 1.76 -10.81
N THR A 188 1.58 1.90 -11.40
CA THR A 188 2.69 0.96 -11.18
C THR A 188 3.17 0.99 -9.74
N LEU A 189 3.35 2.18 -9.16
CA LEU A 189 3.76 2.35 -7.76
C LEU A 189 2.69 1.80 -6.80
N HIS A 190 1.41 2.01 -7.10
CA HIS A 190 0.32 1.44 -6.31
C HIS A 190 0.37 -0.08 -6.31
N ASN A 191 0.56 -0.70 -7.49
CA ASN A 191 0.67 -2.16 -7.60
C ASN A 191 1.90 -2.70 -6.85
N GLN A 192 3.04 -2.01 -6.94
CA GLN A 192 4.25 -2.37 -6.18
C GLN A 192 4.04 -2.26 -4.67
N TYR A 193 3.36 -1.20 -4.22
CA TYR A 193 3.04 -1.01 -2.82
C TYR A 193 2.12 -2.12 -2.29
N GLN A 194 1.07 -2.48 -3.03
CA GLN A 194 0.18 -3.58 -2.64
C GLN A 194 0.94 -4.91 -2.57
N HIS A 195 1.76 -5.21 -3.58
CA HIS A 195 2.59 -6.41 -3.56
C HIS A 195 3.56 -6.43 -2.37
N ALA A 196 4.20 -5.30 -2.06
CA ALA A 196 5.09 -5.19 -0.90
C ALA A 196 4.34 -5.38 0.43
N LYS A 197 3.12 -4.84 0.53
CA LYS A 197 2.23 -5.01 1.68
C LYS A 197 1.83 -6.48 1.86
N ASP A 198 1.44 -7.16 0.79
CA ASP A 198 1.08 -8.58 0.84
C ASP A 198 2.27 -9.45 1.25
N LEU A 199 3.46 -9.16 0.72
CA LEU A 199 4.70 -9.83 1.11
C LEU A 199 5.02 -9.60 2.59
N ALA A 200 4.83 -8.38 3.11
CA ALA A 200 5.03 -8.07 4.52
C ALA A 200 4.06 -8.87 5.40
N ILE A 201 2.79 -8.94 5.02
CA ILE A 201 1.78 -9.75 5.73
C ILE A 201 2.19 -11.22 5.73
N ALA A 202 2.54 -11.79 4.58
CA ALA A 202 2.99 -13.17 4.47
C ALA A 202 4.22 -13.45 5.36
N SER A 203 5.22 -12.57 5.34
CA SER A 203 6.41 -12.69 6.19
C SER A 203 6.08 -12.62 7.69
N THR A 204 5.16 -11.74 8.10
CA THR A 204 4.71 -11.68 9.51
C THR A 204 3.97 -12.95 9.92
N PHE A 205 3.21 -13.56 9.02
CA PHE A 205 2.54 -14.83 9.27
C PHE A 205 3.55 -15.98 9.43
N GLU A 206 4.50 -16.11 8.51
CA GLU A 206 5.58 -17.10 8.61
C GLU A 206 6.38 -16.94 9.91
N LYS A 207 6.73 -15.70 10.28
CA LYS A 207 7.43 -15.42 11.55
C LYS A 207 6.63 -15.94 12.75
N ARG A 208 5.32 -15.69 12.80
CA ARG A 208 4.45 -16.20 13.88
C ARG A 208 4.41 -17.72 13.92
N GLU A 209 4.35 -18.39 12.76
CA GLU A 209 4.40 -19.85 12.71
C GLU A 209 5.73 -20.41 13.25
N TYR A 210 6.85 -19.79 12.90
CA TYR A 210 8.16 -20.19 13.45
C TYR A 210 8.26 -19.93 14.95
N GLU A 211 7.75 -18.80 15.43
CA GLU A 211 7.68 -18.50 16.87
C GLU A 211 6.83 -19.53 17.62
N ALA A 212 5.68 -19.93 17.06
CA ALA A 212 4.84 -20.98 17.63
C ALA A 212 5.56 -22.34 17.69
N LYS A 213 6.23 -22.75 16.60
CA LYS A 213 7.06 -23.98 16.58
C LYS A 213 8.19 -23.93 17.59
N LEU A 214 8.88 -22.79 17.72
CA LEU A 214 9.95 -22.61 18.68
C LEU A 214 9.42 -22.69 20.13
N TYR A 215 8.26 -22.09 20.40
CA TYR A 215 7.61 -22.18 21.70
C TYR A 215 7.25 -23.62 22.05
N GLN A 216 6.66 -24.36 21.11
CA GLN A 216 6.35 -25.78 21.29
C GLN A 216 7.61 -26.60 21.60
N GLN A 217 8.70 -26.41 20.84
CA GLN A 217 9.96 -27.11 21.09
C GLN A 217 10.56 -26.78 22.46
N LYS A 218 10.47 -25.52 22.92
CA LYS A 218 10.92 -25.15 24.26
C LYS A 218 10.10 -25.84 25.35
N GLN A 219 8.79 -25.96 25.17
CA GLN A 219 7.92 -26.67 26.10
C GLN A 219 8.25 -28.17 26.16
N GLU A 220 8.47 -28.79 25.00
CA GLU A 220 8.91 -30.20 24.92
C GLU A 220 10.27 -30.41 25.59
N PHE A 221 11.24 -29.52 25.35
CA PHE A 221 12.55 -29.56 26.00
C PHE A 221 12.42 -29.48 27.53
N HIS A 222 11.62 -28.54 28.04
CA HIS A 222 11.39 -28.40 29.47
C HIS A 222 10.69 -29.63 30.07
N SER A 223 9.74 -30.23 29.33
CA SER A 223 9.12 -31.50 29.73
C SER A 223 10.14 -32.65 29.82
N LEU A 224 11.05 -32.75 28.84
CA LEU A 224 12.12 -33.74 28.85
C LEU A 224 13.12 -33.50 29.99
N GLU A 225 13.50 -32.25 30.24
CA GLU A 225 14.39 -31.85 31.33
C GLU A 225 13.79 -32.23 32.69
N ASN A 226 12.50 -31.98 32.89
CA ASN A 226 11.78 -32.40 34.10
C ASN A 226 11.75 -33.93 34.26
N LYS A 227 11.48 -34.68 33.17
CA LYS A 227 11.54 -36.15 33.19
C LYS A 227 12.93 -36.66 33.52
N PHE A 228 13.97 -36.04 32.96
CA PHE A 228 15.36 -36.37 33.25
C PHE A 228 15.70 -36.11 34.71
N HIS A 229 15.27 -34.97 35.27
CA HIS A 229 15.47 -34.65 36.69
C HIS A 229 14.79 -35.67 37.60
N MET A 230 13.55 -36.05 37.30
CA MET A 230 12.82 -37.09 38.03
C MET A 230 13.50 -38.46 37.95
N LEU A 231 13.95 -38.87 36.75
CA LEU A 231 14.71 -40.11 36.57
C LEU A 231 16.01 -40.08 37.38
N LYS A 232 16.77 -38.98 37.31
CA LYS A 232 18.00 -38.79 38.08
C LYS A 232 17.74 -38.91 39.59
N LYS A 233 16.68 -38.28 40.10
CA LYS A 233 16.28 -38.37 41.51
C LYS A 233 15.92 -39.81 41.90
N SER A 234 15.10 -40.49 41.10
CA SER A 234 14.72 -41.89 41.36
C SER A 234 15.90 -42.87 41.30
N LEU A 235 16.92 -42.58 40.49
CA LEU A 235 18.14 -43.36 40.41
C LEU A 235 19.04 -43.14 41.64
N LEU A 236 19.11 -41.89 42.13
CA LEU A 236 19.82 -41.55 43.36
C LEU A 236 19.17 -42.23 44.58
N GLU A 237 17.84 -42.19 44.68
CA GLU A 237 17.07 -42.87 45.74
C GLU A 237 17.32 -44.39 45.73
N LYS A 238 17.34 -45.03 44.56
CA LYS A 238 17.69 -46.46 44.43
C LYS A 238 19.15 -46.77 44.80
N SER A 239 20.06 -45.82 44.61
CA SER A 239 21.46 -45.98 45.04
C SER A 239 21.61 -45.84 46.56
N GLU A 240 20.79 -45.02 47.21
CA GLU A 240 20.77 -44.90 48.68
C GLU A 240 20.09 -46.12 49.34
N ASP A 241 19.10 -46.72 48.69
CA ASP A 241 18.51 -48.00 49.13
C ASP A 241 19.48 -49.20 49.02
N SER A 242 20.53 -49.07 48.18
CA SER A 242 21.58 -50.09 48.05
C SER A 242 22.68 -49.99 49.13
N ALA A 243 22.67 -48.96 49.98
CA ALA A 243 23.64 -48.79 51.07
C ALA A 243 23.32 -49.61 52.35
N LYS A 244 22.27 -50.45 52.33
CA LYS A 244 21.88 -51.32 53.47
C LYS A 244 21.97 -52.82 53.22
N ASN A 245 22.47 -53.27 52.08
CA ASN A 245 22.70 -54.70 51.83
C ASN A 245 24.14 -54.97 51.44
N GLU A 246 24.72 -55.95 52.13
CA GLU A 246 26.08 -56.46 51.99
C GLU A 246 26.48 -56.69 50.54
N TYR A 247 27.70 -56.25 50.24
CA TYR A 247 28.47 -56.59 49.05
C TYR A 247 28.42 -58.09 48.73
N LYS A 248 27.84 -58.43 47.58
CA LYS A 248 28.32 -59.49 46.69
C LYS A 248 28.40 -58.88 45.29
N PRO A 249 29.54 -58.95 44.59
CA PRO A 249 29.64 -58.41 43.24
C PRO A 249 28.94 -59.35 42.25
N PRO A 250 27.89 -58.93 41.53
CA PRO A 250 27.44 -59.63 40.36
C PRO A 250 28.19 -59.02 39.16
N GLU A 251 28.98 -59.82 38.48
CA GLU A 251 29.39 -59.54 37.10
C GLU A 251 28.15 -59.65 36.18
N GLU A 252 27.19 -58.74 36.32
CA GLU A 252 26.09 -58.61 35.36
C GLU A 252 26.55 -57.69 34.23
N LYS A 253 27.25 -58.31 33.27
CA LYS A 253 27.15 -57.85 31.88
C LYS A 253 25.66 -57.87 31.53
N TYR A 254 25.05 -56.69 31.39
CA TYR A 254 23.72 -56.53 30.83
C TYR A 254 23.70 -57.12 29.43
N TYR A 255 23.38 -58.41 29.30
CA TYR A 255 22.96 -58.97 28.04
C TYR A 255 21.56 -58.42 27.76
N LEU A 256 21.46 -57.49 26.79
CA LEU A 256 20.18 -57.24 26.12
C LEU A 256 19.67 -58.60 25.63
N SER A 257 18.42 -58.95 25.96
CA SER A 257 17.78 -60.18 25.48
C SER A 257 17.97 -60.31 23.96
N GLU A 258 18.23 -61.53 23.47
CA GLU A 258 18.45 -61.81 22.05
C GLU A 258 17.29 -61.28 21.17
N GLU A 259 16.07 -61.26 21.72
CA GLU A 259 14.89 -60.63 21.10
C GLU A 259 15.01 -59.11 20.97
N SER A 260 15.49 -58.43 22.01
CA SER A 260 15.71 -56.99 21.99
C SER A 260 16.82 -56.61 21.01
N LEU A 261 17.87 -57.43 20.90
CA LEU A 261 18.94 -57.25 19.93
C LEU A 261 18.44 -57.42 18.49
N ASN A 262 17.62 -58.44 18.24
CA ASN A 262 17.00 -58.66 16.93
C ASN A 262 16.03 -57.53 16.56
N PHE A 263 15.26 -57.00 17.52
CA PHE A 263 14.39 -55.85 17.31
C PHE A 263 15.19 -54.59 16.94
N LEU A 264 16.25 -54.28 17.69
CA LEU A 264 17.17 -53.18 17.40
C LEU A 264 17.84 -53.31 16.03
N LEU A 265 18.22 -54.54 15.65
CA LEU A 265 18.81 -54.82 14.33
C LEU A 265 17.79 -54.60 13.22
N GLN A 266 16.55 -55.05 13.40
CA GLN A 266 15.46 -54.83 12.45
C GLN A 266 15.10 -53.34 12.34
N GLU A 267 15.06 -52.61 13.45
CA GLU A 267 14.87 -51.17 13.48
C GLU A 267 16.01 -50.45 12.74
N GLN A 268 17.26 -50.86 12.96
CA GLN A 268 18.42 -50.35 12.23
C GLN A 268 18.29 -50.60 10.72
N HIS A 269 17.84 -51.79 10.31
CA HIS A 269 17.60 -52.10 8.90
C HIS A 269 16.50 -51.21 8.30
N ASN A 270 15.39 -50.99 9.03
CA ASN A 270 14.29 -50.13 8.60
C ASN A 270 14.73 -48.66 8.46
N LEU A 271 15.48 -48.16 9.43
CA LEU A 271 16.06 -46.81 9.40
C LEU A 271 17.04 -46.68 8.23
N LYS A 272 17.87 -47.69 7.98
CA LYS A 272 18.81 -47.70 6.85
C LYS A 272 18.08 -47.67 5.50
N GLN A 273 16.97 -48.40 5.37
CA GLN A 273 16.11 -48.32 4.17
C GLN A 273 15.49 -46.93 4.02
N LYS A 274 15.00 -46.33 5.11
CA LYS A 274 14.41 -44.99 5.09
C LYS A 274 15.44 -43.92 4.70
N VAL A 275 16.65 -44.00 5.23
CA VAL A 275 17.78 -43.13 4.85
C VAL A 275 18.11 -43.30 3.37
N SER A 276 18.15 -44.54 2.86
CA SER A 276 18.40 -44.80 1.44
C SER A 276 17.32 -44.18 0.53
N LYS A 277 16.04 -44.29 0.90
CA LYS A 277 14.92 -43.65 0.16
C LYS A 277 15.05 -42.12 0.15
N LEU A 278 15.28 -41.51 1.32
CA LEU A 278 15.48 -40.06 1.44
C LEU A 278 16.70 -39.59 0.65
N GLN A 279 17.76 -40.38 0.56
CA GLN A 279 18.95 -40.05 -0.22
C GLN A 279 18.65 -40.07 -1.73
N VAL A 280 17.80 -40.98 -2.21
CA VAL A 280 17.32 -41.00 -3.60
C VAL A 280 16.44 -39.78 -3.87
N GLU A 281 15.50 -39.45 -2.98
CA GLU A 281 14.65 -38.26 -3.11
C GLU A 281 15.48 -36.97 -3.15
N LEU A 282 16.46 -36.82 -2.25
CA LEU A 282 17.40 -35.71 -2.27
C LEU A 282 18.20 -35.63 -3.57
N SER A 283 18.61 -36.76 -4.13
CA SER A 283 19.31 -36.79 -5.42
C SER A 283 18.41 -36.35 -6.58
N SER A 284 17.12 -36.69 -6.52
CA SER A 284 16.11 -36.26 -7.50
C SER A 284 15.85 -34.75 -7.41
N ILE A 285 15.64 -34.23 -6.19
CA ILE A 285 15.42 -32.80 -5.94
C ILE A 285 16.64 -31.98 -6.35
N LYS A 286 17.87 -32.46 -6.09
CA LYS A 286 19.09 -31.79 -6.56
C LYS A 286 19.14 -31.69 -8.09
N LYS A 287 18.84 -32.77 -8.81
CA LYS A 287 18.77 -32.74 -10.29
C LYS A 287 17.71 -31.76 -10.79
N GLN A 288 16.52 -31.74 -10.18
CA GLN A 288 15.48 -30.76 -10.53
C GLN A 288 15.95 -29.33 -10.29
N ASN A 289 16.59 -29.05 -9.15
CA ASN A 289 17.16 -27.72 -8.87
C ASN A 289 18.23 -27.31 -9.87
N ASP A 290 19.08 -28.24 -10.32
CA ASP A 290 20.08 -27.96 -11.35
C ASP A 290 19.43 -27.67 -12.71
N GLU A 291 18.32 -28.34 -13.05
CA GLU A 291 17.51 -28.03 -14.23
C GLU A 291 16.83 -26.66 -14.13
N TYR A 292 16.25 -26.32 -12.98
CA TYR A 292 15.64 -25.01 -12.76
C TYR A 292 16.68 -23.89 -12.83
N LYS A 293 17.87 -24.09 -12.26
CA LYS A 293 18.99 -23.14 -12.38
C LYS A 293 19.38 -22.92 -13.83
N LYS A 294 19.55 -23.99 -14.63
CA LYS A 294 19.85 -23.87 -16.06
C LYS A 294 18.77 -23.11 -16.82
N LYS A 295 17.49 -23.40 -16.56
CA LYS A 295 16.36 -22.67 -17.17
C LYS A 295 16.41 -21.18 -16.79
N PHE A 296 16.67 -20.86 -15.53
CA PHE A 296 16.80 -19.49 -15.07
C PHE A 296 17.95 -18.76 -15.80
N SER A 297 19.13 -19.39 -15.92
CA SER A 297 20.26 -18.84 -16.67
C SER A 297 19.91 -18.54 -18.13
N THR A 298 19.23 -19.46 -18.81
CA THR A 298 18.80 -19.25 -20.21
C THR A 298 17.79 -18.12 -20.36
N VAL A 299 16.87 -17.95 -19.40
CA VAL A 299 15.90 -16.84 -19.42
C VAL A 299 16.61 -15.51 -19.23
N THR A 300 17.55 -15.43 -18.28
CA THR A 300 18.36 -14.21 -18.07
C THR A 300 19.20 -13.84 -19.28
N GLU A 301 19.76 -14.82 -20.00
CA GLU A 301 20.52 -14.58 -21.23
C GLU A 301 19.61 -14.09 -22.37
N ILE A 302 18.42 -14.69 -22.54
CA ILE A 302 17.44 -14.26 -23.55
C ILE A 302 16.95 -12.84 -23.28
N GLU A 303 16.62 -12.50 -22.03
CA GLU A 303 16.23 -11.14 -21.65
C GLU A 303 17.35 -10.13 -21.93
N SER A 304 18.59 -10.43 -21.53
CA SER A 304 19.74 -9.55 -21.81
C SER A 304 19.99 -9.34 -23.31
N SER A 305 19.74 -10.36 -24.15
CA SER A 305 19.85 -10.26 -25.61
C SER A 305 18.73 -9.41 -26.23
N LYS A 306 17.53 -9.50 -25.67
CA LYS A 306 16.36 -8.72 -26.08
C LYS A 306 16.55 -7.24 -25.76
N TYR A 307 17.05 -6.93 -24.56
CA TYR A 307 17.40 -5.55 -24.17
C TYR A 307 18.50 -4.95 -25.05
N LYS A 308 19.50 -5.73 -25.47
CA LYS A 308 20.52 -5.25 -26.43
C LYS A 308 19.95 -5.00 -27.83
N SER A 309 19.04 -5.86 -28.30
CA SER A 309 18.35 -5.69 -29.59
C SER A 309 17.45 -4.46 -29.59
N ASP A 310 16.69 -4.25 -28.51
CA ASP A 310 15.79 -3.09 -28.40
C ASP A 310 16.56 -1.79 -28.20
N ALA A 311 17.67 -1.79 -27.46
CA ALA A 311 18.57 -0.64 -27.37
C ALA A 311 19.16 -0.27 -28.74
N GLY A 312 19.57 -1.24 -29.55
CA GLY A 312 20.07 -1.01 -30.91
C GLY A 312 19.01 -0.45 -31.87
N ARG A 313 17.75 -0.90 -31.75
CA ARG A 313 16.62 -0.37 -32.52
C ARG A 313 16.26 1.05 -32.09
N ILE A 314 16.27 1.34 -30.79
CA ILE A 314 16.03 2.69 -30.26
C ILE A 314 17.14 3.63 -30.74
N GLN A 315 18.40 3.21 -30.72
CA GLN A 315 19.51 3.97 -31.29
C GLN A 315 19.32 4.24 -32.79
N GLN A 316 18.92 3.24 -33.58
CA GLN A 316 18.66 3.42 -35.01
C GLN A 316 17.52 4.41 -35.27
N ILE A 317 16.43 4.33 -34.50
CA ILE A 317 15.31 5.28 -34.59
C ILE A 317 15.76 6.69 -34.19
N PHE A 318 16.58 6.81 -33.13
CA PHE A 318 17.10 8.09 -32.67
C PHE A 318 18.04 8.73 -33.72
N HIS A 319 18.88 7.94 -34.38
CA HIS A 319 19.71 8.39 -35.49
C HIS A 319 18.88 8.81 -36.71
N LEU A 320 17.80 8.09 -37.02
CA LEU A 320 16.87 8.44 -38.10
C LEU A 320 16.15 9.76 -37.81
N PHE A 321 15.73 9.97 -36.55
CA PHE A 321 14.99 11.16 -36.11
C PHE A 321 15.86 12.42 -36.09
N LEU A 322 17.16 12.28 -35.78
CA LEU A 322 18.13 13.38 -35.82
C LEU A 322 18.72 13.64 -37.22
N GLY A 323 18.28 12.90 -38.25
CA GLY A 323 18.81 13.06 -39.61
C GLY A 323 20.29 12.68 -39.76
N ILE A 324 20.82 11.86 -38.85
CA ILE A 324 22.23 11.45 -38.87
C ILE A 324 22.33 10.16 -39.69
N ILE A 325 22.71 10.28 -40.96
CA ILE A 325 23.11 9.14 -41.77
C ILE A 325 24.50 8.71 -41.29
N ASN A 326 24.57 7.57 -40.62
CA ASN A 326 25.82 6.96 -40.18
C ASN A 326 26.50 6.29 -41.40
N ILE A 327 27.26 7.06 -42.16
CA ILE A 327 28.33 6.52 -43.01
C ILE A 327 29.48 6.18 -42.06
N GLY A 328 30.13 5.03 -42.28
CA GLY A 328 31.10 4.41 -41.37
C GLY A 328 32.24 5.31 -40.85
N PRO A 329 33.08 4.76 -39.96
CA PRO A 329 33.73 5.51 -38.91
C PRO A 329 34.99 6.23 -39.40
N GLU A 330 34.89 7.18 -40.31
CA GLU A 330 35.88 8.24 -40.50
C GLU A 330 35.19 9.53 -40.96
N LEU A 331 35.51 10.63 -40.26
CA LEU A 331 35.20 12.04 -40.59
C LEU A 331 33.87 12.59 -40.07
N CYS A 332 33.90 13.03 -38.81
CA CYS A 332 33.02 14.08 -38.31
C CYS A 332 33.42 15.42 -38.94
N TRP A 333 32.55 16.02 -39.74
CA TRP A 333 32.55 17.47 -39.96
C TRP A 333 31.21 18.03 -39.52
N PHE A 334 31.26 18.91 -38.52
CA PHE A 334 30.16 19.80 -38.17
C PHE A 334 29.83 20.68 -39.37
N ARG A 335 28.55 20.74 -39.76
CA ARG A 335 28.03 21.87 -40.52
C ARG A 335 26.73 22.31 -39.84
N GLY A 336 26.80 23.48 -39.21
CA GLY A 336 25.66 24.12 -38.59
C GLY A 336 24.63 24.59 -39.61
N ILE A 337 23.41 24.75 -39.12
CA ILE A 337 22.58 25.96 -39.16
C ILE A 337 21.93 26.07 -37.78
#